data_AF-A0A378QF93-F1
#
_entry.id   AF-A0A378QF93-F1
#
_cell.length_a   1.000
_cell.length_b   1.000
_cell.length_c   1.000
_cell.angle_alpha   90.00
_cell.angle_beta   90.00
_cell.angle_gamma   90.00
#
_symmetry.space_group_name_H-M   'P 1'
#
loop_
_entity.id
_entity.type
_entity.pdbx_description
1 polymer ?
#
loop_
_entity_poly.entity_id
_entity_poly.type
_entity_poly.pdbx_seq_one_letter_code
_entity_poly.pdbx_strand_id
1 'polypeptide(L)'
;MKTLIKPLMLALSLLPLSALGCEMPEMSEYDTVSCLVDDLAKVAKNNKWGFAHKNGKQIIPIQYDDVLDFKEGLVGVSQNGKWGYIDKTGKVVIPIQYDFAFNFL
;
A
#
# COMPACT_ATOMS: atom_id res chain seq x y z
N MET A 1 40.16 14.28 27.49
CA MET A 1 39.98 15.51 26.71
C MET A 1 39.32 15.10 25.41
N LYS A 2 38.10 15.58 25.13
CA LYS A 2 37.18 15.03 24.11
C LYS A 2 37.75 15.24 22.70
N THR A 3 37.95 14.16 21.96
CA THR A 3 38.05 14.16 20.50
C THR A 3 36.66 14.19 19.91
N LEU A 4 36.31 15.27 19.19
CA LEU A 4 35.12 15.30 18.35
C LEU A 4 35.46 16.06 17.05
N ILE A 5 36.12 15.35 16.14
CA ILE A 5 36.17 15.76 14.74
C ILE A 5 34.77 15.49 14.21
N LYS A 6 33.97 16.54 14.00
CA LYS A 6 32.71 16.44 13.25
C LYS A 6 33.06 16.11 11.80
N PRO A 7 32.65 14.97 11.24
CA PRO A 7 32.67 14.84 9.80
C PRO A 7 31.53 15.69 9.25
N LEU A 8 31.95 16.68 8.47
CA LEU A 8 31.18 17.41 7.49
C LEU A 8 30.32 16.40 6.69
N MET A 9 29.04 16.27 7.02
CA MET A 9 28.09 15.63 6.12
C MET A 9 27.93 16.57 4.92
N LEU A 10 28.65 16.27 3.83
CA LEU A 10 28.32 16.79 2.52
C LEU A 10 26.84 16.46 2.28
N ALA A 11 25.99 17.48 2.34
CA ALA A 11 24.66 17.41 1.76
C ALA A 11 24.84 17.41 0.24
N LEU A 12 25.29 16.27 -0.29
CA LEU A 12 25.06 15.92 -1.67
C LEU A 12 23.54 15.73 -1.74
N SER A 13 22.83 16.78 -2.13
CA SER A 13 21.40 16.69 -2.41
C SER A 13 21.24 15.73 -3.58
N LEU A 14 21.21 14.44 -3.26
CA LEU A 14 20.62 13.42 -4.08
C LEU A 14 19.21 13.94 -4.35
N LEU A 15 18.99 14.47 -5.54
CA LEU A 15 17.64 14.56 -6.07
C LEU A 15 17.05 13.17 -5.81
N PRO A 16 15.99 13.04 -4.98
CA PRO A 16 15.48 11.72 -4.68
C PRO A 16 15.15 11.09 -6.03
N LEU A 17 15.61 9.85 -6.23
CA LEU A 17 15.43 9.08 -7.45
C LEU A 17 13.93 8.92 -7.83
N SER A 18 13.03 9.38 -6.97
CA SER A 18 11.58 9.50 -7.14
C SER A 18 11.12 10.48 -8.24
N ALA A 19 12.00 11.21 -8.91
CA ALA A 19 11.58 12.12 -10.00
C ALA A 19 11.05 11.40 -11.27
N LEU A 20 11.16 10.06 -11.34
CA LEU A 20 10.71 9.26 -12.50
C LEU A 20 9.85 8.05 -12.11
N GLY A 21 9.54 7.85 -10.82
CA GLY A 21 8.81 6.67 -10.32
C GLY A 21 7.91 7.02 -9.14
N CYS A 22 6.92 6.18 -8.87
CA CYS A 22 6.01 6.40 -7.74
C CYS A 22 6.71 6.17 -6.39
N GLU A 23 6.23 6.84 -5.34
CA GLU A 23 6.80 6.77 -3.99
C GLU A 23 6.55 5.38 -3.40
N MET A 24 7.61 4.65 -3.07
CA MET A 24 7.53 3.32 -2.45
C MET A 24 8.01 3.42 -1.00
N PRO A 25 7.18 3.05 -0.02
CA PRO A 25 7.53 3.15 1.39
C PRO A 25 8.37 1.95 1.83
N GLU A 26 9.35 2.17 2.72
CA GLU A 26 10.15 1.08 3.30
C GLU A 26 9.37 0.39 4.42
N MET A 27 8.90 -0.86 4.19
CA MET A 27 8.17 -1.66 5.17
C MET A 27 8.64 -3.11 5.15
N SER A 28 9.50 -3.50 6.09
CA SER A 28 10.10 -4.85 6.15
C SER A 28 9.17 -5.94 6.68
N GLU A 29 8.00 -5.59 7.21
CA GLU A 29 7.03 -6.56 7.77
C GLU A 29 6.24 -7.32 6.70
N TYR A 30 6.20 -6.79 5.46
CA TYR A 30 5.37 -7.28 4.38
C TYR A 30 6.22 -7.93 3.27
N ASP A 31 5.68 -8.96 2.64
CA ASP A 31 6.33 -9.68 1.54
C ASP A 31 6.31 -8.84 0.25
N THR A 32 5.30 -7.99 0.09
CA THR A 32 5.15 -7.09 -1.05
C THR A 32 4.52 -5.78 -0.59
N VAL A 33 5.01 -4.68 -1.16
CA VAL A 33 4.55 -3.31 -0.89
C VAL A 33 4.48 -2.59 -2.23
N SER A 34 3.32 -2.01 -2.56
CA SER A 34 3.18 -1.19 -3.77
C SER A 34 3.57 0.26 -3.53
N CYS A 35 3.59 1.04 -4.62
CA CYS A 35 3.63 2.49 -4.51
C CYS A 35 2.45 3.05 -3.71
N LEU A 36 2.68 4.20 -3.10
CA LEU A 36 1.68 4.98 -2.40
C LEU A 36 0.70 5.62 -3.39
N VAL A 37 -0.57 5.50 -3.06
CA VAL A 37 -1.68 6.24 -3.64
C VAL A 37 -2.51 6.77 -2.49
N ASP A 38 -2.64 8.09 -2.37
CA ASP A 38 -3.31 8.76 -1.24
C ASP A 38 -2.83 8.26 0.14
N ASP A 39 -1.51 8.23 0.35
CA ASP A 39 -0.84 7.73 1.58
C ASP A 39 -1.09 6.24 1.93
N LEU A 40 -1.73 5.48 1.03
CA LEU A 40 -1.96 4.04 1.18
C LEU A 40 -1.13 3.24 0.18
N ALA A 41 -0.56 2.13 0.63
CA ALA A 41 0.07 1.11 -0.23
C ALA A 41 -0.71 -0.21 -0.12
N LYS A 42 -0.84 -0.93 -1.24
CA LYS A 42 -1.19 -2.35 -1.22
C LYS A 42 -0.05 -3.10 -0.55
N VAL A 43 -0.38 -3.95 0.40
CA VAL A 43 0.60 -4.80 1.08
C VAL A 43 0.15 -6.25 1.02
N ALA A 44 1.10 -7.15 0.85
CA ALA A 44 0.87 -8.58 0.88
C ALA A 44 1.67 -9.26 1.98
N LYS A 45 1.05 -10.27 2.60
CA LYS A 45 1.70 -11.17 3.55
C LYS A 45 1.03 -12.55 3.46
N ASN A 46 1.81 -13.61 3.38
CA ASN A 46 1.30 -14.99 3.32
C ASN A 46 0.27 -15.20 2.18
N ASN A 47 0.53 -14.66 0.99
CA ASN A 47 -0.35 -14.72 -0.19
C ASN A 47 -1.75 -14.12 0.02
N LYS A 48 -1.91 -13.21 0.98
CA LYS A 48 -3.11 -12.41 1.17
C LYS A 48 -2.77 -10.94 1.01
N TRP A 49 -3.77 -10.15 0.65
CA TRP A 49 -3.65 -8.72 0.39
C TRP A 49 -4.45 -7.88 1.38
N GLY A 50 -3.94 -6.68 1.63
CA GLY A 50 -4.57 -5.63 2.41
C GLY A 50 -3.95 -4.27 2.07
N PHE A 51 -4.14 -3.28 2.93
CA PHE A 51 -3.59 -1.93 2.73
C PHE A 51 -2.96 -1.40 4.01
N ALA A 52 -1.82 -0.75 3.87
CA ALA A 52 -1.13 -0.06 4.95
C ALA A 52 -0.97 1.42 4.62
N HIS A 53 -1.04 2.25 5.66
CA HIS A 53 -0.65 3.65 5.58
C HIS A 53 0.87 3.77 5.41
N LYS A 54 1.37 4.85 4.81
CA LYS A 54 2.81 5.07 4.53
C LYS A 54 3.78 4.89 5.70
N ASN A 55 3.29 4.97 6.94
CA ASN A 55 4.08 4.71 8.15
C ASN A 55 4.15 3.22 8.55
N GLY A 56 3.65 2.31 7.71
CA GLY A 56 3.63 0.87 7.93
C GLY A 56 2.40 0.38 8.68
N LYS A 57 1.52 1.26 9.18
CA LYS A 57 0.33 0.83 9.91
C LYS A 57 -0.71 0.23 8.98
N GLN A 58 -1.06 -1.03 9.19
CA GLN A 58 -2.18 -1.68 8.50
C GLN A 58 -3.49 -0.90 8.75
N ILE A 59 -4.20 -0.56 7.66
CA ILE A 59 -5.51 0.09 7.66
C ILE A 59 -6.59 -0.92 7.26
N ILE A 60 -6.36 -1.66 6.18
CA ILE A 60 -7.27 -2.71 5.72
C ILE A 60 -6.59 -4.06 5.99
N PRO A 61 -7.27 -5.01 6.67
CA PRO A 61 -6.69 -6.31 7.03
C PRO A 61 -6.15 -7.08 5.83
N ILE A 62 -5.01 -7.75 6.05
CA ILE A 62 -4.41 -8.67 5.08
C ILE A 62 -5.15 -10.00 5.11
N GLN A 63 -6.28 -10.06 4.42
CA GLN A 63 -7.20 -11.21 4.45
C GLN A 63 -7.80 -11.55 3.08
N TYR A 64 -7.60 -10.68 2.08
CA TYR A 64 -8.19 -10.84 0.76
C TYR A 64 -7.29 -11.70 -0.13
N ASP A 65 -7.90 -12.47 -1.02
CA ASP A 65 -7.19 -13.29 -2.00
C ASP A 65 -6.54 -12.41 -3.07
N ASP A 66 -7.20 -11.31 -3.41
CA ASP A 66 -6.73 -10.34 -4.39
C ASP A 66 -7.37 -8.96 -4.15
N VAL A 67 -6.74 -7.90 -4.65
CA VAL A 67 -7.23 -6.52 -4.56
C VAL A 67 -6.94 -5.75 -5.85
N LEU A 68 -7.90 -4.93 -6.28
CA LEU A 68 -7.73 -4.00 -7.38
C LEU A 68 -7.05 -2.69 -6.91
N ASP A 69 -7.09 -1.66 -7.74
CA ASP A 69 -6.61 -0.33 -7.37
C ASP A 69 -7.75 0.50 -6.79
N PHE A 70 -7.40 1.49 -5.96
CA PHE A 70 -8.39 2.48 -5.55
C PHE A 70 -8.85 3.31 -6.75
N LYS A 71 -10.17 3.38 -6.93
CA LYS A 71 -10.86 4.29 -7.86
C LYS A 71 -12.04 4.90 -7.13
N GLU A 72 -12.12 6.23 -7.14
CA GLU A 72 -13.22 6.97 -6.51
C GLU A 72 -13.46 6.61 -5.03
N GLY A 73 -12.40 6.27 -4.30
CA GLY A 73 -12.48 5.89 -2.89
C GLY A 73 -12.94 4.46 -2.62
N LEU A 74 -13.18 3.65 -3.65
CA LEU A 74 -13.51 2.24 -3.56
C LEU A 74 -12.38 1.37 -4.10
N VAL A 75 -12.30 0.14 -3.62
CA VAL A 75 -11.41 -0.89 -4.17
C VAL A 75 -12.13 -2.22 -4.25
N GLY A 76 -11.96 -2.91 -5.38
CA GLY A 76 -12.43 -4.26 -5.56
C GLY A 76 -11.56 -5.23 -4.76
N VAL A 77 -12.19 -6.14 -4.01
CA VAL A 77 -11.48 -7.16 -3.23
C VAL A 77 -12.08 -8.54 -3.48
N SER A 78 -11.22 -9.55 -3.51
CA SER A 78 -11.60 -10.94 -3.67
C SER A 78 -11.47 -11.72 -2.37
N GLN A 79 -12.47 -12.55 -2.07
CA GLN A 79 -12.42 -13.51 -0.98
C GLN A 79 -13.19 -14.77 -1.37
N ASN A 80 -12.54 -15.93 -1.24
CA ASN A 80 -13.06 -17.25 -1.60
C ASN A 80 -13.59 -17.30 -3.05
N GLY A 81 -12.87 -16.64 -3.98
CA GLY A 81 -13.24 -16.61 -5.40
C GLY A 81 -14.45 -15.73 -5.74
N LYS A 82 -14.92 -14.92 -4.80
CA LYS A 82 -15.98 -13.91 -5.03
C LYS A 82 -15.42 -12.52 -4.85
N TRP A 83 -15.97 -11.57 -5.58
CA TRP A 83 -15.61 -10.17 -5.56
C TRP A 83 -16.69 -9.30 -4.96
N GLY A 84 -16.25 -8.22 -4.33
CA GLY A 84 -17.06 -7.10 -3.86
C GLY A 84 -16.20 -5.84 -3.81
N TYR A 85 -16.74 -4.76 -3.24
CA TYR A 85 -16.00 -3.50 -3.10
C TYR A 85 -16.05 -3.01 -1.65
N ILE A 86 -14.91 -2.51 -1.18
CA ILE A 86 -14.77 -1.86 0.12
C ILE A 86 -14.34 -0.40 -0.05
N ASP A 87 -14.61 0.43 0.94
CA ASP A 87 -14.06 1.78 1.02
C ASP A 87 -12.65 1.80 1.63
N LYS A 88 -12.03 2.99 1.70
CA LYS A 88 -10.69 3.20 2.29
C LYS A 88 -10.57 2.82 3.77
N THR A 89 -11.70 2.63 4.47
CA THR A 89 -11.72 2.15 5.87
C THR A 89 -11.81 0.64 5.98
N GLY A 90 -12.03 -0.06 4.87
CA GLY A 90 -12.26 -1.49 4.81
C GLY A 90 -13.72 -1.89 4.97
N LYS A 91 -14.66 -0.94 5.03
CA LYS A 91 -16.09 -1.23 5.10
C LYS A 91 -16.58 -1.72 3.74
N VAL A 92 -17.31 -2.84 3.74
CA VAL A 92 -17.97 -3.37 2.55
C VAL A 92 -19.05 -2.41 2.08
N VAL A 93 -18.92 -1.93 0.85
CA VAL A 93 -19.88 -1.07 0.15
C VAL A 93 -20.70 -1.90 -0.84
N ILE A 94 -20.05 -2.81 -1.56
CA ILE A 94 -20.70 -3.78 -2.45
C ILE A 94 -20.37 -5.19 -1.93
N PRO A 95 -21.37 -6.05 -1.65
CA PRO A 95 -21.15 -7.37 -1.08
C PRO A 95 -20.16 -8.24 -1.89
N ILE A 96 -19.37 -9.03 -1.17
CA ILE A 96 -18.40 -9.97 -1.76
C ILE A 96 -19.12 -11.24 -2.20
N GLN A 97 -19.80 -11.18 -3.35
CA GLN A 97 -20.64 -12.28 -3.85
C GLN A 97 -20.64 -12.42 -5.37
N TYR A 98 -19.94 -11.56 -6.09
CA TYR A 98 -19.93 -11.52 -7.55
C TYR A 98 -18.79 -12.36 -8.11
N ASP A 99 -18.95 -12.95 -9.29
CA ASP A 99 -17.89 -13.76 -9.91
C ASP A 99 -16.74 -12.90 -10.45
N PHE A 100 -17.03 -11.63 -10.78
CA PHE A 100 -16.07 -10.71 -11.37
C PHE A 100 -16.25 -9.30 -10.80
N ALA A 101 -15.14 -8.56 -10.73
CA ALA A 101 -15.11 -7.13 -10.51
C ALA A 101 -14.01 -6.50 -11.37
N PHE A 102 -14.20 -5.24 -11.74
CA PHE A 102 -13.26 -4.47 -12.54
C PHE A 102 -13.05 -3.08 -11.93
N ASN A 103 -11.92 -2.45 -12.23
CA ASN A 103 -11.75 -1.04 -11.93
C ASN A 103 -12.77 -0.21 -12.72
N PHE A 104 -13.28 0.85 -12.10
CA PHE A 104 -14.04 1.88 -12.80
C PHE A 104 -13.10 2.64 -13.76
N LEU A 105 -13.64 3.08 -14.91
CA LEU A 105 -12.92 3.85 -15.92
C LEU A 105 -12.79 5.31 -15.51
#